data_AF-A0A7C7RRK8-F1
#
_entry.id   AF-A0A7C7RRK8-F1
#
_cell.length_a   1.000
_cell.length_b   1.000
_cell.length_c   1.000
_cell.angle_alpha   90.00
_cell.angle_beta   90.00
_cell.angle_gamma   90.00
#
_symmetry.space_group_name_H-M   'P 1'
#
loop_
_entity.id
_entity.type
_entity.pdbx_description
1 polymer ?
#
loop_
_entity_poly.entity_id
_entity_poly.type
_entity_poly.pdbx_seq_one_letter_code
_entity_poly.pdbx_strand_id
1 'polypeptide(L)'
;MSENASYPDPEKFDFFIRQVVKPLGPGLMTLMVRHLKKQFKDMNWIQVLLEEPSRFYELLSLALGGDERADLFIKMISAYLLTEFRVYFDAEELIVALKTGSRDYVKKFFLEVLKAMGEIRVIKL
;
A
#
# COMPACT_ATOMS: atom_id res chain seq x y z
N MET A 1 -21.90 -5.49 -18.89
CA MET A 1 -21.78 -6.47 -17.79
C MET A 1 -20.68 -5.94 -16.89
N SER A 2 -21.06 -5.36 -15.76
CA SER A 2 -20.14 -4.69 -14.84
C SER A 2 -19.40 -5.76 -14.04
N GLU A 3 -18.10 -5.91 -14.29
CA GLU A 3 -17.24 -6.68 -13.40
C GLU A 3 -17.27 -6.02 -12.03
N ASN A 4 -17.76 -6.76 -11.03
CA ASN A 4 -17.78 -6.33 -9.64
C ASN A 4 -16.33 -6.10 -9.19
N ALA A 5 -15.86 -4.86 -9.26
CA ALA A 5 -14.66 -4.42 -8.56
C ALA A 5 -14.92 -4.64 -7.07
N SER A 6 -14.41 -5.74 -6.53
CA SER A 6 -14.46 -6.04 -5.10
C SER A 6 -13.57 -5.05 -4.39
N TYR A 7 -14.14 -3.90 -4.00
CA TYR A 7 -13.47 -2.99 -3.09
C TYR A 7 -13.27 -3.71 -1.75
N PRO A 8 -12.05 -3.70 -1.17
CA PRO A 8 -11.85 -4.23 0.17
C PRO A 8 -12.73 -3.47 1.15
N ASP A 9 -13.32 -4.22 2.09
CA ASP A 9 -14.20 -3.71 3.14
C ASP A 9 -13.52 -2.56 3.93
N PRO A 10 -14.15 -1.38 4.06
CA PRO A 10 -13.55 -0.21 4.72
C PRO A 10 -13.06 -0.44 6.15
N GLU A 11 -13.68 -1.33 6.94
CA GLU A 11 -13.27 -1.61 8.32
C GLU A 11 -12.01 -2.46 8.40
N LYS A 12 -11.96 -3.47 7.54
CA LYS A 12 -10.81 -4.36 7.32
C LYS A 12 -9.59 -3.59 6.80
N PHE A 13 -9.89 -2.56 6.04
CA PHE A 13 -8.92 -1.65 5.50
C PHE A 13 -8.30 -0.69 6.54
N ASP A 14 -9.09 -0.17 7.49
CA ASP A 14 -8.54 0.61 8.62
C ASP A 14 -7.67 -0.29 9.52
N PHE A 15 -7.98 -1.59 9.60
CA PHE A 15 -7.16 -2.58 10.26
C PHE A 15 -5.84 -2.85 9.52
N PHE A 16 -5.85 -3.01 8.19
CA PHE A 16 -4.65 -3.11 7.35
C PHE A 16 -3.70 -1.93 7.59
N ILE A 17 -4.24 -0.71 7.53
CA ILE A 17 -3.52 0.51 7.89
C ILE A 17 -2.93 0.38 9.28
N ARG A 18 -3.73 0.07 10.30
CA ARG A 18 -3.22 -0.02 11.67
C ARG A 18 -2.16 -1.09 11.87
N GLN A 19 -2.11 -2.15 11.07
CA GLN A 19 -1.11 -3.22 11.21
C GLN A 19 0.15 -2.91 10.40
N VAL A 20 0.01 -2.70 9.09
CA VAL A 20 1.12 -2.40 8.17
C VAL A 20 1.77 -1.07 8.54
N VAL A 21 0.98 -0.16 9.12
CA VAL A 21 1.38 1.20 9.41
C VAL A 21 1.56 1.51 10.90
N LYS A 22 1.20 0.60 11.81
CA LYS A 22 1.60 0.69 13.23
C LYS A 22 3.08 1.05 13.43
N PRO A 23 4.02 0.47 12.66
CA PRO A 23 5.45 0.78 12.80
C PRO A 23 5.81 2.25 12.52
N LEU A 24 4.96 3.00 11.80
CA LEU A 24 5.23 4.38 11.39
C LEU A 24 4.88 5.43 12.45
N GLY A 25 4.13 5.03 13.47
CA GLY A 25 3.56 5.93 14.45
C GLY A 25 2.39 6.80 13.91
N PRO A 26 1.54 7.33 14.80
CA PRO A 26 0.29 8.03 14.41
C PRO A 26 0.52 9.33 13.61
N GLY A 27 1.67 9.98 13.79
CA GLY A 27 1.98 11.27 13.16
C GLY A 27 2.23 11.16 11.66
N LEU A 28 3.04 10.19 11.23
CA LEU A 28 3.36 9.96 9.83
C LEU A 28 2.11 9.54 9.04
N MET A 29 1.27 8.71 9.66
CA MET A 29 -0.05 8.34 9.12
C MET A 29 -0.95 9.51 8.82
N THR A 30 -1.11 10.38 9.82
CA THR A 30 -1.97 11.55 9.70
C THR A 30 -1.47 12.48 8.60
N LEU A 31 -0.15 12.61 8.45
CA LEU A 31 0.48 13.44 7.43
C LEU A 31 0.29 12.88 6.01
N MET A 32 0.49 11.58 5.81
CA MET A 32 0.24 10.91 4.53
C MET A 32 -1.25 11.00 4.13
N VAL A 33 -2.17 10.64 5.02
CA VAL A 33 -3.62 10.72 4.76
C VAL A 33 -4.05 12.15 4.44
N ARG A 34 -3.50 13.16 5.13
CA ARG A 34 -3.79 14.57 4.87
C ARG A 34 -3.26 15.04 3.52
N HIS A 35 -2.05 14.62 3.12
CA HIS A 35 -1.49 14.96 1.81
C HIS A 35 -2.30 14.32 0.67
N LEU A 36 -2.66 13.06 0.82
CA LEU A 36 -3.47 12.31 -0.14
C LEU A 36 -4.85 12.93 -0.32
N LYS A 37 -5.57 13.23 0.78
CA LYS A 37 -6.87 13.92 0.71
C LYS A 37 -6.81 15.30 0.05
N LYS A 38 -5.66 15.98 0.10
CA LYS A 38 -5.47 17.30 -0.51
C LYS A 38 -5.25 17.22 -2.02
N GLN A 39 -4.49 16.23 -2.49
CA GLN A 39 -4.18 16.06 -3.92
C GLN A 39 -5.22 15.21 -4.68
N PHE A 40 -5.83 14.24 -4.02
CA PHE A 40 -6.77 13.29 -4.60
C PHE A 40 -8.09 13.37 -3.82
N LYS A 41 -8.93 14.35 -4.15
CA LYS A 41 -10.21 14.58 -3.46
C LYS A 41 -11.16 13.39 -3.58
N ASP A 42 -11.11 12.70 -4.72
CA ASP A 42 -12.08 11.68 -5.10
C ASP A 42 -11.51 10.25 -5.09
N MET A 43 -10.19 10.11 -4.89
CA MET A 43 -9.52 8.81 -4.79
C MET A 43 -8.92 8.62 -3.40
N ASN A 44 -9.21 7.48 -2.79
CA ASN A 44 -8.51 7.07 -1.58
C ASN A 44 -7.08 6.59 -1.92
N TRP A 45 -6.22 6.49 -0.93
CA TRP A 45 -4.81 6.18 -1.15
C TRP A 45 -4.55 4.79 -1.72
N ILE A 46 -5.45 3.81 -1.53
CA ILE A 46 -5.36 2.51 -2.21
C ILE A 46 -5.59 2.68 -3.69
N GLN A 47 -6.62 3.45 -4.06
CA GLN A 47 -6.92 3.71 -5.46
C GLN A 47 -5.71 4.36 -6.11
N VAL A 48 -5.08 5.33 -5.44
CA VAL A 48 -3.83 5.91 -5.91
C VAL A 48 -2.72 4.86 -5.99
N LEU A 49 -2.53 4.00 -4.98
CA LEU A 49 -1.53 2.93 -5.00
C LEU A 49 -1.74 1.93 -6.15
N LEU A 50 -2.99 1.53 -6.43
CA LEU A 50 -3.32 0.48 -7.40
C LEU A 50 -3.52 1.00 -8.82
N GLU A 51 -4.00 2.24 -8.97
CA GLU A 51 -4.31 2.86 -10.26
C GLU A 51 -3.19 3.78 -10.74
N GLU A 52 -2.46 4.44 -9.82
CA GLU A 52 -1.35 5.35 -10.13
C GLU A 52 -0.11 5.10 -9.22
N PRO A 53 0.56 3.93 -9.32
CA PRO A 53 1.61 3.56 -8.37
C PRO A 53 2.81 4.52 -8.35
N SER A 54 3.18 5.11 -9.50
CA SER A 54 4.25 6.10 -9.60
C SER A 54 3.89 7.39 -8.89
N ARG A 55 2.63 7.82 -9.03
CA ARG A 55 2.10 8.98 -8.34
C ARG A 55 2.03 8.75 -6.84
N PHE A 56 1.63 7.55 -6.39
CA PHE A 56 1.70 7.17 -4.99
C PHE A 56 3.14 7.30 -4.44
N TYR A 57 4.12 6.77 -5.18
CA TYR A 57 5.53 6.85 -4.78
C TYR A 57 6.04 8.29 -4.70
N GLU A 58 5.73 9.14 -5.68
CA GLU A 58 6.09 10.57 -5.66
C GLU A 58 5.57 11.25 -4.39
N LEU A 59 4.32 10.99 -4.01
CA LEU A 59 3.71 11.56 -2.80
C LEU A 59 4.39 11.07 -1.53
N LEU A 60 4.70 9.78 -1.49
CA LEU A 60 5.42 9.18 -0.37
C LEU A 60 6.81 9.80 -0.23
N SER A 61 7.54 9.95 -1.33
CA SER A 61 8.84 10.63 -1.38
C SER A 61 8.75 12.08 -0.89
N LEU A 62 7.80 12.87 -1.41
CA LEU A 62 7.58 14.24 -0.97
C LEU A 62 7.23 14.32 0.52
N ALA A 63 6.39 13.42 1.02
CA ALA A 63 5.97 13.40 2.43
C ALA A 63 7.12 13.03 3.37
N LEU A 64 8.03 12.15 2.95
CA LEU A 64 9.17 11.70 3.74
C LEU A 64 10.42 12.59 3.58
N GLY A 65 10.43 13.46 2.58
CA GLY A 65 11.53 14.38 2.29
C GLY A 65 12.61 13.80 1.37
N GLY A 66 12.21 12.95 0.42
CA GLY A 66 13.07 12.45 -0.67
C GLY A 66 12.94 10.94 -0.92
N ASP A 67 13.43 10.53 -2.10
CA ASP A 67 13.32 9.15 -2.59
C ASP A 67 14.03 8.14 -1.69
N GLU A 68 15.20 8.49 -1.17
CA GLU A 68 15.98 7.61 -0.28
C GLU A 68 15.15 7.20 0.96
N ARG A 69 14.41 8.15 1.53
CA ARG A 69 13.57 7.89 2.71
C ARG A 69 12.32 7.09 2.35
N ALA A 70 11.74 7.30 1.18
CA ALA A 70 10.64 6.48 0.67
C ALA A 70 11.07 5.04 0.37
N ASP A 71 12.25 4.84 -0.22
CA ASP A 71 12.82 3.52 -0.46
C ASP A 71 13.09 2.76 0.85
N LEU A 72 13.75 3.42 1.83
CA LEU A 72 13.99 2.85 3.15
C LEU A 72 12.69 2.46 3.86
N PHE A 73 11.68 3.29 3.70
CA PHE A 73 10.35 3.05 4.27
C PHE A 73 9.67 1.83 3.67
N ILE A 74 9.67 1.70 2.33
CA ILE A 74 9.10 0.54 1.64
C ILE A 74 9.85 -0.74 2.04
N LYS A 75 11.18 -0.67 2.19
CA LYS A 75 12.00 -1.78 2.71
C LYS A 75 11.62 -2.16 4.13
N MET A 76 11.42 -1.19 5.01
CA MET A 76 11.00 -1.43 6.39
C MET A 76 9.62 -2.09 6.46
N ILE A 77 8.65 -1.62 5.65
CA ILE A 77 7.33 -2.26 5.54
C ILE A 77 7.47 -3.69 5.01
N SER A 78 8.28 -3.91 3.98
CA SER A 78 8.49 -5.24 3.40
C SER A 78 9.10 -6.20 4.44
N ALA A 79 10.06 -5.73 5.24
CA ALA A 79 10.64 -6.50 6.34
C ALA A 79 9.60 -6.83 7.43
N TYR A 80 8.76 -5.86 7.80
CA TYR A 80 7.68 -6.08 8.77
C TYR A 80 6.65 -7.10 8.28
N LEU A 81 6.25 -7.02 7.00
CA LEU A 81 5.34 -7.98 6.38
C LEU A 81 5.92 -9.40 6.36
N LEU A 82 7.23 -9.51 6.16
CA LEU A 82 7.93 -10.78 6.25
C LEU A 82 7.94 -11.33 7.68
N THR A 83 8.23 -10.51 8.70
CA THR A 83 8.34 -10.98 10.08
C THR A 83 6.99 -11.34 10.69
N GLU A 84 5.96 -10.51 10.48
CA GLU A 84 4.66 -10.70 11.13
C GLU A 84 3.71 -11.59 10.34
N PHE A 85 3.72 -11.48 9.01
CA PHE A 85 2.74 -12.14 8.14
C PHE A 85 3.35 -13.21 7.24
N ARG A 86 4.67 -13.44 7.32
CA ARG A 86 5.44 -14.37 6.46
C ARG A 86 5.24 -14.12 4.97
N VAL A 87 4.95 -12.87 4.60
CA VAL A 87 4.81 -12.46 3.21
C VAL A 87 6.20 -12.14 2.69
N TYR A 88 6.66 -12.89 1.69
CA TYR A 88 7.93 -12.63 1.03
C TYR A 88 7.73 -11.82 -0.24
N PHE A 89 8.31 -10.62 -0.26
CA PHE A 89 8.45 -9.79 -1.44
C PHE A 89 9.85 -9.19 -1.51
N ASP A 90 10.36 -9.07 -2.73
CA ASP A 90 11.55 -8.29 -2.97
C ASP A 90 11.19 -6.79 -2.89
N ALA A 91 11.75 -6.11 -1.90
CA ALA A 91 11.50 -4.70 -1.68
C ALA A 91 12.03 -3.84 -2.85
N GLU A 92 13.11 -4.24 -3.50
CA GLU A 92 13.65 -3.50 -4.67
C GLU A 92 12.72 -3.64 -5.86
N GLU A 93 12.18 -4.84 -6.12
CA GLU A 93 11.18 -5.02 -7.17
C GLU A 93 9.91 -4.20 -6.90
N LEU A 94 9.44 -4.15 -5.65
CA LEU A 94 8.29 -3.32 -5.27
C LEU A 94 8.58 -1.84 -5.47
N ILE A 95 9.76 -1.36 -5.08
CA ILE A 95 10.18 0.03 -5.29
C ILE A 95 10.21 0.35 -6.78
N VAL A 96 10.82 -0.51 -7.60
CA VAL A 96 10.87 -0.33 -9.06
C VAL A 96 9.47 -0.33 -9.64
N ALA A 97 8.60 -1.26 -9.23
CA ALA A 97 7.22 -1.33 -9.67
C ALA A 97 6.43 -0.07 -9.33
N LEU A 98 6.62 0.48 -8.13
CA LEU A 98 6.04 1.74 -7.71
C LEU A 98 6.56 2.89 -8.58
N LYS A 99 7.88 3.09 -8.67
CA LYS A 99 8.51 4.16 -9.47
C LYS A 99 8.11 4.12 -10.96
N THR A 100 8.01 2.92 -11.54
CA THR A 100 7.67 2.72 -12.96
C THR A 100 6.17 2.66 -13.24
N GLY A 101 5.32 2.66 -12.20
CA GLY A 101 3.87 2.59 -12.35
C GLY A 101 3.35 1.20 -12.78
N SER A 102 4.08 0.13 -12.45
CA SER A 102 3.68 -1.26 -12.75
C SER A 102 2.50 -1.71 -11.91
N ARG A 103 1.29 -1.44 -12.42
CA ARG A 103 0.02 -1.75 -11.74
C ARG A 103 -0.16 -3.24 -11.43
N ASP A 104 0.25 -4.12 -12.35
CA ASP A 104 0.04 -5.57 -12.17
C ASP A 104 0.87 -6.12 -11.02
N TYR A 105 2.12 -5.67 -10.90
CA TYR A 105 2.99 -6.06 -9.80
C TYR A 105 2.44 -5.53 -8.45
N VAL A 106 2.04 -4.26 -8.42
CA VAL A 106 1.52 -3.63 -7.19
C VAL A 106 0.19 -4.24 -6.76
N LYS A 107 -0.69 -4.59 -7.69
CA LYS A 107 -1.92 -5.35 -7.41
C LYS A 107 -1.61 -6.74 -6.86
N LYS A 108 -0.67 -7.46 -7.45
CA LYS A 108 -0.24 -8.78 -6.95
C LYS A 108 0.30 -8.66 -5.52
N PHE A 109 1.18 -7.68 -5.27
CA PHE A 109 1.67 -7.37 -3.93
C PHE A 109 0.52 -7.16 -2.95
N PHE A 110 -0.39 -6.24 -3.27
CA PHE A 110 -1.52 -5.90 -2.42
C PHE A 110 -2.40 -7.11 -2.09
N LEU A 111 -2.70 -7.95 -3.09
CA LEU A 111 -3.51 -9.16 -2.89
C LEU A 111 -2.84 -10.19 -1.97
N GLU A 112 -1.53 -10.41 -2.11
CA GLU A 112 -0.81 -11.35 -1.23
C GLU A 112 -0.76 -10.86 0.22
N VAL A 113 -0.59 -9.55 0.44
CA VAL A 113 -0.67 -9.00 1.79
C VAL A 113 -2.07 -9.22 2.38
N LEU A 114 -3.14 -8.94 1.62
CA LEU A 114 -4.52 -9.20 2.08
C LEU A 114 -4.79 -10.69 2.39
N LYS A 115 -4.25 -11.61 1.59
CA LYS A 115 -4.35 -13.06 1.85
C LYS A 115 -3.68 -13.43 3.18
N ALA A 116 -2.46 -12.95 3.40
CA ALA A 116 -1.68 -13.30 4.58
C ALA A 116 -2.23 -12.70 5.88
N MET A 117 -2.93 -11.56 5.79
CA MET A 117 -3.64 -10.96 6.91
C MET A 117 -4.93 -11.72 7.30
N GLY A 118 -5.24 -12.83 6.62
CA GLY A 118 -6.41 -13.67 6.93
C GLY A 118 -7.75 -13.09 6.46
N GLU A 119 -7.72 -12.04 5.64
CA GLU A 119 -8.93 -11.34 5.19
C GLU A 119 -9.56 -11.96 3.94
N ILE A 120 -8.79 -12.74 3.18
CA ILE A 120 -9.34 -13.63 2.16
C ILE A 120 -9.57 -15.00 2.81
N ARG A 121 -10.67 -15.13 3.55
CA ARG A 121 -11.41 -16.39 3.50
C ARG A 121 -11.94 -16.50 2.08
N VAL A 122 -11.21 -17.24 1.26
CA VAL A 122 -11.54 -17.72 -0.08
C VAL A 122 -13.04 -17.64 -0.37
N ILE A 123 -13.48 -16.60 -1.11
CA ILE A 123 -14.67 -16.75 -1.94
C ILE A 123 -14.19 -17.60 -3.11
N LYS A 124 -14.57 -18.88 -3.11
CA LYS A 124 -14.43 -19.73 -4.27
C LYS A 124 -15.12 -19.04 -5.44
N LEU A 125 -14.37 -18.75 -6.51
CA LEU A 125 -14.93 -18.62 -7.85
C LEU A 125 -15.36 -20.01 -8.33
#